data_AF-A0A7J7KRW1-F1
#
_entry.id   AF-A0A7J7KRW1-F1
#
_cell.length_a   1.000
_cell.length_b   1.000
_cell.length_c   1.000
_cell.angle_alpha   90.00
_cell.angle_beta   90.00
_cell.angle_gamma   90.00
#
_symmetry.space_group_name_H-M   'P 1'
#
loop_
_entity.id
_entity.type
_entity.pdbx_description
1 polymer ?
#
loop_
_entity_poly.entity_id
_entity_poly.type
_entity_poly.pdbx_seq_one_letter_code
_entity_poly.pdbx_strand_id
1 'polypeptide(L)'
;MIGRGGFASVYRARCHSTGKNVAVKIIDKSRMKSSGMLERVKKEVEIHSRLKHPSILELHSFCEDANHVYLILELCSRGELYCYIEEQDEPLSENKGRFYN
;
A
#
# COMPACT_ATOMS: atom_id res chain seq x y z
N MET A 1 10.15 -8.83 -1.03
CA MET A 1 9.70 -7.60 -0.34
C MET A 1 9.78 -6.46 -1.35
N ILE A 2 8.81 -5.55 -1.37
CA ILE A 2 8.76 -4.40 -2.30
C ILE A 2 8.77 -3.03 -1.59
N GLY A 3 8.66 -3.03 -0.26
CA GLY A 3 8.78 -1.81 0.54
C GLY A 3 8.81 -2.14 2.03
N ARG A 4 9.41 -1.26 2.83
CA ARG A 4 9.47 -1.39 4.29
C ARG A 4 9.24 -0.01 4.92
N GLY A 5 8.20 0.10 5.72
CA GLY A 5 7.94 1.27 6.56
C GLY A 5 8.34 1.04 8.02
N GLY A 6 8.10 2.03 8.87
CA GLY A 6 8.47 1.96 10.29
C GLY A 6 7.90 0.75 11.04
N PHE A 7 6.66 0.36 10.72
CA PHE A 7 5.91 -0.68 11.43
C PHE A 7 5.32 -1.77 10.52
N ALA A 8 5.56 -1.66 9.22
CA ALA A 8 4.97 -2.54 8.22
C ALA A 8 5.99 -2.93 7.16
N SER A 9 5.82 -4.12 6.61
CA SER A 9 6.56 -4.58 5.43
C SER A 9 5.58 -4.90 4.33
N VAL A 10 5.92 -4.56 3.09
CA VAL A 10 5.07 -4.80 1.92
C VAL A 10 5.71 -5.85 1.02
N TYR A 11 4.93 -6.84 0.62
CA TYR A 11 5.37 -7.93 -0.25
C TYR A 11 4.50 -8.00 -1.49
N ARG A 12 5.12 -8.22 -2.65
CA ARG A 12 4.38 -8.66 -3.84
C ARG A 12 3.92 -10.10 -3.61
N ALA A 13 2.66 -10.37 -3.88
CA ALA A 13 2.07 -11.70 -3.82
C ALA A 13 1.18 -11.95 -5.06
N ARG A 14 0.76 -13.21 -5.24
CA ARG A 14 -0.19 -13.61 -6.26
C ARG A 14 -1.38 -14.29 -5.60
N CYS A 15 -2.58 -13.80 -5.86
CA CYS A 15 -3.81 -14.45 -5.43
C CYS A 15 -3.96 -15.77 -6.20
N HIS A 16 -3.96 -16.91 -5.51
CA HIS A 16 -4.03 -18.22 -6.17
C HIS A 16 -5.36 -18.46 -6.89
N SER A 17 -6.49 -18.03 -6.31
CA SER A 17 -7.82 -18.25 -6.89
C SER A 17 -8.10 -17.42 -8.14
N THR A 18 -7.54 -16.20 -8.21
CA THR A 18 -7.81 -15.26 -9.33
C THR A 18 -6.62 -15.08 -10.26
N GLY A 19 -5.42 -15.52 -9.86
CA GLY A 19 -4.17 -15.30 -10.57
C GLY A 19 -3.64 -13.86 -10.53
N LYS A 20 -4.36 -12.92 -9.92
CA LYS A 20 -4.00 -11.48 -9.86
C LYS A 20 -2.79 -11.24 -8.97
N ASN A 21 -1.90 -10.35 -9.41
CA ASN A 21 -0.81 -9.84 -8.58
C ASN A 21 -1.36 -8.79 -7.61
N VAL A 22 -0.90 -8.83 -6.37
CA VAL A 22 -1.31 -7.92 -5.28
C VAL A 22 -0.10 -7.48 -4.47
N ALA A 23 -0.25 -6.39 -3.72
CA ALA A 23 0.67 -6.01 -2.66
C ALA A 23 0.06 -6.38 -1.30
N VAL A 24 0.83 -7.05 -0.44
CA VAL A 24 0.41 -7.43 0.92
C VAL A 24 1.22 -6.62 1.91
N LYS A 25 0.56 -5.67 2.59
CA LYS A 25 1.14 -4.89 3.68
C LYS A 25 0.90 -5.62 5.00
N ILE A 26 1.98 -6.05 5.64
CA ILE A 26 1.99 -6.81 6.89
C ILE A 26 2.37 -5.88 8.02
N ILE A 27 1.51 -5.76 9.03
CA ILE A 27 1.68 -4.87 10.18
C ILE A 27 1.78 -5.72 11.45
N ASP A 28 2.84 -5.52 12.23
CA ASP A 28 3.08 -6.25 13.48
C ASP A 28 2.23 -5.69 14.63
N LYS A 29 1.40 -6.54 15.25
CA LYS A 29 0.50 -6.18 16.36
C LYS A 29 1.24 -5.78 17.62
N SER A 30 2.40 -6.39 17.91
CA SER A 30 3.21 -6.01 19.07
C SER A 30 3.77 -4.59 18.91
N ARG A 31 4.26 -4.27 17.70
CA ARG A 31 4.79 -2.94 17.37
C ARG A 31 3.69 -1.89 17.31
N MET A 32 2.47 -2.25 16.87
CA MET A 32 1.31 -1.36 16.94
C MET A 32 0.92 -0.98 18.37
N LYS A 33 0.95 -1.95 19.30
CA LYS A 33 0.61 -1.72 20.71
C LYS A 33 1.64 -0.82 21.37
N SER A 34 2.93 -1.10 21.20
CA SER A 34 4.01 -0.31 21.83
C SER A 34 4.09 1.13 21.32
N SER A 35 3.61 1.40 20.09
CA SER A 35 3.63 2.72 19.46
C SER A 35 2.29 3.48 19.55
N GLY A 36 1.27 2.92 20.19
CA GLY A 36 -0.06 3.54 20.28
C GLY A 36 -0.78 3.67 18.93
N MET A 37 -0.40 2.89 17.92
CA MET A 37 -0.92 3.02 16.56
C MET A 37 -2.18 2.20 16.26
N LEU A 38 -2.67 1.40 17.21
CA LEU A 38 -3.81 0.52 16.98
C LEU A 38 -5.02 1.26 16.38
N GLU A 39 -5.38 2.40 16.96
CA GLU A 39 -6.51 3.21 16.48
C GLU A 39 -6.25 3.85 15.12
N ARG A 40 -4.99 4.17 14.80
CA ARG A 40 -4.63 4.68 13.46
C ARG A 40 -4.83 3.61 12.40
N VAL A 41 -4.42 2.37 12.67
CA VAL A 41 -4.57 1.26 11.72
C VAL A 41 -6.03 0.89 11.54
N LYS A 42 -6.84 0.86 12.61
CA LYS A 42 -8.29 0.64 12.48
C LYS A 42 -8.95 1.71 11.59
N LYS A 43 -8.62 2.98 11.81
CA LYS A 43 -9.12 4.08 10.98
C LYS A 43 -8.66 3.98 9.53
N GLU A 44 -7.40 3.59 9.29
CA GLU A 44 -6.88 3.35 7.94
C GLU A 44 -7.73 2.31 7.22
N VAL A 45 -7.98 1.15 7.84
CA VAL A 45 -8.82 0.09 7.26
C VAL A 45 -10.25 0.57 7.04
N GLU A 46 -10.86 1.24 8.03
CA GLU A 46 -12.24 1.73 7.92
C GLU A 46 -12.41 2.70 6.75
N ILE A 47 -11.55 3.73 6.67
CA ILE A 47 -11.63 4.73 5.62
C ILE A 47 -11.33 4.10 4.27
N HIS A 48 -10.21 3.37 4.18
CA HIS A 48 -9.72 2.83 2.91
C HIS A 48 -10.67 1.79 2.31
N SER A 49 -11.32 0.97 3.14
CA SER A 49 -12.32 -0.02 2.68
C SER A 49 -13.54 0.59 1.98
N ARG A 50 -13.82 1.88 2.21
CA ARG A 50 -14.93 2.61 1.60
C ARG A 50 -14.53 3.36 0.33
N LEU A 51 -13.23 3.46 0.02
CA LEU A 51 -12.73 4.20 -1.13
C LEU A 51 -12.75 3.31 -2.38
N LYS A 52 -13.40 3.79 -3.43
CA LYS A 52 -13.43 3.13 -4.75
C LYS A 52 -13.35 4.17 -5.86
N HIS A 53 -12.13 4.44 -6.31
CA HIS A 53 -11.86 5.45 -7.33
C HIS A 53 -10.56 5.08 -8.08
N PRO A 54 -10.47 5.26 -9.42
CA PRO A 54 -9.30 4.88 -10.21
C PRO A 54 -7.98 5.55 -9.80
N SER A 55 -8.05 6.71 -9.16
CA SER A 55 -6.86 7.46 -8.68
C SER A 55 -6.52 7.21 -7.21
N ILE A 56 -7.22 6.30 -6.53
CA ILE A 56 -6.94 5.93 -5.14
C ILE A 56 -6.57 4.45 -5.14
N LEU A 57 -5.41 4.12 -4.59
CA LEU A 57 -4.95 2.74 -4.41
C LEU A 57 -6.08 1.89 -3.81
N GLU A 58 -6.44 0.77 -4.40
CA GLU A 58 -7.55 -0.04 -3.88
C GLU A 58 -7.12 -0.94 -2.71
N LEU A 59 -7.93 -0.99 -1.65
CA LEU A 59 -7.89 -2.04 -0.63
C LEU A 59 -8.87 -3.14 -1.01
N HIS A 60 -8.37 -4.26 -1.53
CA HIS A 60 -9.22 -5.38 -1.94
C HIS A 60 -9.81 -6.13 -0.75
N SER A 61 -9.02 -6.34 0.30
CA SER A 61 -9.44 -7.06 1.51
C SER A 61 -8.43 -6.86 2.64
N PHE A 62 -8.79 -7.31 3.84
CA PHE A 62 -7.86 -7.40 4.98
C PHE A 62 -8.15 -8.65 5.80
N CYS A 63 -7.13 -9.14 6.50
CA CYS A 63 -7.27 -10.23 7.47
C CYS A 63 -6.24 -10.07 8.60
N GLU A 64 -6.34 -10.90 9.63
CA GLU A 64 -5.41 -10.87 10.75
C GLU A 64 -5.17 -12.26 11.33
N ASP A 65 -4.01 -12.44 11.94
CA ASP A 65 -3.69 -13.59 12.80
C ASP A 65 -3.35 -13.10 14.22
N ALA A 66 -2.77 -13.97 15.06
CA ALA A 66 -2.40 -13.60 16.43
C ALA A 66 -1.38 -12.46 16.52
N ASN A 67 -0.51 -12.33 15.51
CA ASN A 67 0.69 -11.49 15.53
C ASN A 67 0.64 -10.33 14.53
N HIS A 68 -0.14 -10.44 13.45
CA HIS A 68 -0.11 -9.53 12.32
C HIS A 68 -1.50 -9.15 11.81
N VAL A 69 -1.57 -7.97 11.20
CA VAL A 69 -2.66 -7.54 10.32
C VAL A 69 -2.12 -7.51 8.89
N TYR A 70 -2.92 -8.00 7.95
CA TYR A 70 -2.59 -8.09 6.53
C TYR A 70 -3.57 -7.24 5.73
N LEU A 71 -3.06 -6.28 4.97
CA LEU A 71 -3.86 -5.50 4.01
C LEU A 71 -3.52 -5.99 2.60
N ILE A 72 -4.54 -6.42 1.86
CA ILE A 72 -4.42 -6.90 0.49
C ILE A 72 -4.76 -5.72 -0.43
N LEU A 73 -3.73 -5.16 -1.03
CA LEU A 73 -3.77 -3.93 -1.80
C LEU A 73 -3.58 -4.23 -3.29
N GLU A 74 -4.07 -3.32 -4.12
CA GLU A 74 -3.66 -3.22 -5.51
C GLU A 74 -2.11 -3.14 -5.62
N LEU A 75 -1.54 -3.76 -6.65
CA LEU A 75 -0.11 -3.70 -6.91
C LEU A 75 0.23 -2.57 -7.89
N CYS A 76 0.83 -1.48 -7.39
CA CYS A 76 1.45 -0.46 -8.23
C CYS A 76 2.81 -0.94 -8.75
N SER A 77 2.86 -1.41 -10.00
CA SER A 77 4.05 -2.01 -10.60
C SER A 77 5.24 -1.05 -10.76
N ARG A 78 5.00 0.27 -10.77
CA ARG A 78 6.02 1.31 -10.92
C ARG A 78 6.48 1.93 -9.59
N GLY A 79 6.01 1.41 -8.46
CA GLY A 79 6.45 1.89 -7.14
C GLY A 79 5.99 3.31 -6.82
N GLU A 80 6.81 4.04 -6.08
CA GLU A 80 6.52 5.38 -5.56
C GLU A 80 6.84 6.46 -6.60
N LEU A 81 5.94 7.45 -6.73
CA LEU A 81 6.09 8.53 -7.71
C LEU A 81 7.39 9.33 -7.48
N TYR A 82 7.77 9.56 -6.23
CA TYR A 82 8.99 10.28 -5.89
C TYR A 82 10.24 9.59 -6.46
N CYS A 83 10.39 8.29 -6.17
CA CYS A 83 11.48 7.49 -6.72
C CYS A 83 11.45 7.46 -8.25
N TYR A 84 10.26 7.31 -8.84
CA TYR A 84 10.10 7.34 -10.29
C TYR A 84 10.60 8.64 -10.92
N ILE A 85 10.35 9.79 -10.28
CA ILE A 85 10.81 11.11 -10.73
C ILE A 85 12.33 11.24 -10.56
N GLU A 86 12.88 10.81 -9.43
CA GLU A 86 14.35 10.84 -9.19
C GLU A 86 15.13 9.97 -10.17
N GLU A 87 14.53 8.89 -10.66
CA GLU A 87 15.15 8.01 -11.66
C GLU A 87 15.14 8.57 -13.09
N GLN A 88 14.43 9.68 -13.36
CA GLN A 88 14.43 10.29 -14.69
C GLN A 88 15.64 11.20 -14.88
N ASP A 89 16.30 11.11 -16.04
CA ASP A 89 17.39 12.02 -16.42
C ASP A 89 16.89 13.46 -16.64
N GLU A 90 15.62 13.62 -17.02
CA GLU A 90 14.98 14.91 -17.23
C GLU A 90 13.68 15.05 -16.43
N PRO A 91 13.31 16.27 -15.99
CA PRO A 91 12.03 16.52 -15.33
C PRO A 91 10.83 16.07 -16.17
N LEU A 92 9.72 15.74 -15.50
CA LEU A 92 8.47 15.45 -16.18
C LEU A 92 8.05 16.62 -17.07
N SER A 93 7.71 16.33 -18.32
CA SER A 93 7.14 17.32 -19.22
C SER A 93 5.82 17.88 -18.67
N GLU A 94 5.47 19.12 -19.01
CA GLU A 94 4.24 19.78 -18.53
C GLU A 94 2.99 18.93 -18.80
N ASN A 95 2.91 18.31 -19.98
CA ASN A 95 1.79 17.43 -20.33
C ASN A 95 1.68 16.21 -19.41
N LYS A 96 2.81 15.61 -19.02
CA LYS A 96 2.81 14.51 -18.03
C LYS A 96 2.48 15.04 -16.64
N GLY A 97 3.03 16.19 -16.23
CA GLY A 97 2.74 16.82 -14.95
C GLY A 97 1.27 17.19 -14.77
N ARG A 98 0.61 17.71 -15.81
CA ARG A 98 -0.82 18.08 -15.80
C ARG A 98 -1.73 16.89 -15.51
N PHE A 99 -1.35 15.67 -15.90
CA PHE A 99 -2.15 14.47 -15.63
C PHE A 99 -2.12 14.05 -14.15
N TYR A 100 -1.16 14.57 -13.36
CA TYR A 100 -0.99 14.26 -11.94
C TYR A 100 -1.34 15.43 -10.99
N ASN A 101 -1.83 16.56 -11.51
CA ASN A 101 -2.34 17.71 -10.74
C ASN A 101 -3.87 17.73 -10.66
#